data_AF-A0AA51PJC9-F1
#
_entry.id   AF-A0AA51PJC9-F1
#
_cell.length_a   1.000
_cell.length_b   1.000
_cell.length_c   1.000
_cell.angle_alpha   90.00
_cell.angle_beta   90.00
_cell.angle_gamma   90.00
#
_symmetry.space_group_name_H-M   'P 1'
#
loop_
_entity.id
_entity.type
_entity.pdbx_description
1 polymer ?
#
loop_
_entity_poly.entity_id
_entity_poly.type
_entity_poly.pdbx_seq_one_letter_code
_entity_poly.pdbx_strand_id
1 'polypeptide(L)' 'SVPLRGFDQQMASMVTGEMETRGVKFHHRCIPLSVEKQENGQLKARW' A
#
# COMPACT_ATOMS: atom_id res chain seq x y z
N SER A 1 1.34 9.00 2.51
CA SER A 1 1.87 7.95 3.41
C SER A 1 3.36 7.83 3.21
N VAL A 2 4.15 7.62 4.28
CA VAL A 2 5.58 7.30 4.24
C VAL A 2 5.74 5.93 4.90
N PRO A 3 6.24 4.91 4.18
CA PRO A 3 6.38 3.56 4.73
C PRO A 3 7.38 3.56 5.90
N LEU A 4 7.08 2.78 6.94
CA LEU A 4 7.95 2.58 8.11
C LEU A 4 8.41 3.91 8.75
N ARG A 5 7.50 4.89 8.85
CA ARG A 5 7.76 6.14 9.59
C ARG A 5 8.17 5.82 11.03
N GLY A 6 9.32 6.33 11.46
CA GLY A 6 9.93 6.05 12.76
C GLY A 6 11.12 5.09 12.70
N PHE A 7 11.35 4.47 11.55
CA PHE A 7 12.58 3.72 11.26
C PHE A 7 13.54 4.57 10.44
N ASP A 8 14.79 4.10 10.35
CA ASP A 8 15.76 4.61 9.40
C ASP A 8 15.19 4.56 7.97
N GLN A 9 15.23 5.70 7.26
CA GLN A 9 14.56 5.84 5.97
C GLN A 9 15.34 5.18 4.82
N GLN A 10 16.66 5.01 4.96
CA GLN A 10 17.45 4.25 3.99
C GLN A 10 17.09 2.76 4.08
N MET A 11 17.00 2.24 5.31
CA MET A 11 16.56 0.86 5.55
C MET A 11 15.11 0.64 5.13
N ALA A 12 14.21 1.58 5.43
CA ALA A 12 12.82 1.50 4.99
C ALA A 12 12.71 1.38 3.45
N SER A 13 13.54 2.15 2.72
CA SER A 13 13.59 2.12 1.26
C SER A 13 14.05 0.76 0.72
N MET A 14 15.07 0.16 1.35
CA MET A 14 15.57 -1.17 0.99
C MET A 14 14.49 -2.24 1.18
N VAL A 15 13.80 -2.23 2.31
CA VAL A 15 12.71 -3.18 2.60
C VAL A 15 11.56 -3.01 1.62
N THR A 16 11.14 -1.78 1.34
CA THR A 16 10.05 -1.55 0.37
C THR A 16 10.44 -1.99 -1.05
N GLY A 17 11.69 -1.77 -1.47
CA GLY A 17 12.16 -2.23 -2.79
C GLY A 17 12.22 -3.76 -2.92
N GLU A 18 12.57 -4.47 -1.84
CA GLU A 18 12.51 -5.93 -1.80
C GLU A 18 11.06 -6.43 -1.86
N MET A 19 10.14 -5.75 -1.17
CA MET A 19 8.70 -6.07 -1.24
C MET A 19 8.15 -5.86 -2.66
N GLU A 20 8.55 -4.81 -3.36
CA GLU A 20 8.19 -4.57 -4.76
C GLU A 20 8.72 -5.66 -5.69
N THR A 21 9.98 -6.07 -5.49
CA THR A 21 10.61 -7.16 -6.25
C THR A 21 9.87 -8.49 -6.06
N ARG A 22 9.30 -8.72 -4.88
CA ARG A 22 8.46 -9.89 -4.56
C ARG A 22 7.02 -9.77 -5.08
N GLY A 23 6.68 -8.67 -5.75
CA GLY A 23 5.39 -8.44 -6.39
C GLY A 23 4.39 -7.63 -5.57
N VAL A 24 4.78 -7.06 -4.43
CA VAL A 24 3.91 -6.15 -3.65
C VAL A 24 3.81 -4.81 -4.37
N LYS A 25 2.59 -4.37 -4.68
CA LYS A 25 2.35 -3.07 -5.33
C LYS A 25 2.04 -2.00 -4.28
N PHE A 26 2.91 -1.00 -4.16
CA PHE A 26 2.66 0.15 -3.31
C PHE A 26 1.89 1.23 -4.06
N HIS A 27 0.73 1.61 -3.53
CA HIS A 27 -0.02 2.77 -4.01
C HIS A 27 0.39 4.00 -3.20
N HIS A 28 1.43 4.70 -3.67
CA HIS A 28 1.90 5.91 -3.00
C HIS A 28 0.87 7.04 -3.09
N ARG A 29 0.67 7.74 -1.97
CA ARG A 29 -0.24 8.89 -1.85
C ARG A 29 -1.70 8.60 -2.25
N CYS A 30 -2.13 7.34 -2.20
CA CYS A 30 -3.52 6.97 -2.42
C CYS A 30 -4.28 7.01 -1.08
N ILE A 31 -5.38 7.78 -1.03
CA ILE A 31 -6.35 7.75 0.07
C ILE A 31 -7.68 7.34 -0.58
N PRO A 32 -8.23 6.16 -0.29
CA PRO A 32 -9.51 5.75 -0.87
C PRO A 32 -10.64 6.64 -0.35
N LEU A 33 -11.55 7.02 -1.23
CA LEU A 33 -12.72 7.85 -0.92
C LEU A 33 -13.87 7.03 -0.33
N SER A 34 -14.07 5.81 -0.85
CA SER A 34 -15.09 4.88 -0.35
C SER A 34 -14.67 3.43 -0.57
N VAL A 35 -15.23 2.53 0.24
CA VAL A 35 -15.08 1.09 0.08
C VAL A 35 -16.47 0.46 0.11
N GLU A 36 -16.82 -0.27 -0.93
CA GLU A 36 -18.13 -0.91 -1.09
C GLU A 36 -17.97 -2.44 -1.10
N LYS A 37 -18.85 -3.16 -0.40
CA LYS A 37 -18.89 -4.62 -0.42
C LYS A 37 -19.72 -5.10 -1.60
N GLN A 38 -19.10 -5.86 -2.49
CA GLN A 38 -19.75 -6.46 -3.64
C GLN A 38 -20.53 -7.72 -3.26
N GLU A 39 -21.48 -8.11 -4.10
CA GLU A 39 -22.29 -9.32 -3.92
C GLU A 39 -21.46 -10.62 -3.91
N ASN A 40 -20.29 -10.60 -4.57
CA ASN A 40 -19.30 -11.69 -4.53
C ASN A 40 -18.48 -11.73 -3.21
N GLY A 41 -18.77 -10.86 -2.24
CA GLY A 41 -18.08 -10.76 -0.96
C GLY A 41 -16.78 -9.94 -0.98
N GLN A 42 -16.32 -9.47 -2.14
CA GLN A 42 -15.10 -8.67 -2.27
C GLN A 42 -15.35 -7.19 -1.93
N LEU A 43 -14.29 -6.48 -1.56
CA LEU A 43 -14.34 -5.04 -1.30
C LEU A 43 -13.81 -4.28 -2.52
N LYS A 44 -14.63 -3.40 -3.08
CA LYS A 44 -14.23 -2.48 -4.14
C LYS A 44 -13.93 -1.12 -3.51
N ALA A 45 -12.66 -0.74 -3.52
CA ALA A 45 -12.25 0.61 -3.17
C ALA A 45 -12.44 1.56 -4.36
N ARG A 46 -12.92 2.78 -4.08
CA ARG A 46 -12.98 3.90 -5.02
C ARG A 46 -11.94 4.93 -4.60
N TRP A 47 -11.13 5.35 -5.56
CA TRP A 47 -10.06 6.33 -5.42
C TRP A 47 -10.52 7.72 -5.86
#